data_AF-A0A2C9VR96-F1
#
_entry.id   AF-A0A2C9VR96-F1
#
_cell.length_a   1.000
_cell.length_b   1.000
_cell.length_c   1.000
_cell.angle_alpha   90.00
_cell.angle_beta   90.00
_cell.angle_gamma   90.00
#
_symmetry.space_group_name_H-M   'P 1'
#
loop_
_entity.id
_entity.type
_entity.pdbx_description
1 polymer ?
#
loop_
_entity_poly.entity_id
_entity_poly.type
_entity_poly.pdbx_seq_one_letter_code
_entity_poly.pdbx_strand_id
1 'polypeptide(L)'
;MSNSTERYQKLAFKEALSRIHHYPVACKDLSFILREAYQKLPKNLQSVVYQDTLTAIRLLPEIQTCSAVSAAHLLLRSAEAVLPKQRKILAVTEFKHSKVAHKRRSKAHQEEETPAATELPQDVLLHIFSFLDIQSLVSVSLVSWSWNFAAHNNQLWHSLYAIFFGSKCDTMLQNGRQGENKEFTLLQEHADARTSIDWREAFKRKYMVHVTSK
;
A
#
# COMPACT_ATOMS: atom_id res chain seq x y z
N MET A 1 -34.64 -5.76 -1.41
CA MET A 1 -33.53 -6.67 -1.06
C MET A 1 -32.35 -6.30 -1.96
N SER A 2 -31.28 -5.70 -1.43
CA SER A 2 -30.12 -5.30 -2.23
C SER A 2 -29.43 -6.51 -2.86
N ASN A 3 -29.02 -6.40 -4.13
CA ASN A 3 -28.39 -7.46 -4.90
C ASN A 3 -27.09 -7.93 -4.20
N SER A 4 -26.76 -9.22 -4.24
CA SER A 4 -25.52 -9.76 -3.65
C SER A 4 -24.28 -9.02 -4.16
N THR A 5 -24.31 -8.56 -5.42
CA THR A 5 -23.22 -7.76 -6.01
C THR A 5 -23.11 -6.37 -5.36
N GLU A 6 -24.23 -5.68 -5.11
CA GLU A 6 -24.23 -4.37 -4.45
C GLU A 6 -23.72 -4.50 -3.01
N ARG A 7 -24.14 -5.56 -2.30
CA ARG A 7 -23.66 -5.83 -0.93
C ARG A 7 -22.16 -6.06 -0.89
N TYR A 8 -21.62 -6.78 -1.87
CA TYR A 8 -20.18 -6.99 -1.97
C TYR A 8 -19.43 -5.70 -2.30
N GLN A 9 -19.94 -4.89 -3.24
CA GLN A 9 -19.34 -3.60 -3.59
C GLN A 9 -19.27 -2.64 -2.39
N LYS A 10 -20.27 -2.67 -1.50
CA LYS A 10 -20.26 -1.89 -0.25
C LYS A 10 -19.13 -2.24 0.71
N LEU A 11 -18.49 -3.41 0.57
CA LEU A 11 -17.30 -3.79 1.36
C LEU A 11 -16.04 -3.00 0.95
N ALA A 12 -16.07 -2.34 -0.22
CA ALA A 12 -15.04 -1.42 -0.69
C ALA A 12 -13.60 -2.00 -0.65
N PHE A 13 -13.42 -3.29 -0.99
CA PHE A 13 -12.13 -3.97 -0.93
C PHE A 13 -11.03 -3.26 -1.71
N LYS A 14 -11.35 -2.71 -2.90
CA LYS A 14 -10.38 -1.94 -3.69
C LYS A 14 -9.78 -0.78 -2.89
N GLU A 15 -10.62 -0.04 -2.15
CA GLU A 15 -10.16 1.06 -1.31
C GLU A 15 -9.42 0.54 -0.07
N ALA A 16 -9.97 -0.47 0.62
CA ALA A 16 -9.34 -1.05 1.80
C ALA A 16 -7.94 -1.63 1.50
N LEU A 17 -7.75 -2.29 0.34
CA LEU A 17 -6.46 -2.85 -0.08
C LEU A 17 -5.43 -1.78 -0.43
N SER A 18 -5.86 -0.59 -0.85
CA SER A 18 -4.94 0.53 -1.14
C SER A 18 -4.35 1.16 0.12
N ARG A 19 -4.99 0.95 1.28
CA ARG A 19 -4.56 1.51 2.57
C ARG A 19 -3.70 0.49 3.32
N ILE A 20 -2.44 0.86 3.60
CA ILE A 20 -1.45 -0.02 4.25
C ILE A 20 -1.98 -0.71 5.52
N HIS A 21 -2.68 0.03 6.38
CA HIS A 21 -3.16 -0.49 7.66
C HIS A 21 -4.45 -1.32 7.55
N HIS A 22 -5.24 -1.15 6.49
CA HIS A 22 -6.43 -1.97 6.25
C HIS A 22 -6.14 -3.21 5.42
N TYR A 23 -5.04 -3.21 4.66
CA TYR A 23 -4.68 -4.32 3.77
C TYR A 23 -4.67 -5.70 4.47
N PRO A 24 -4.06 -5.89 5.67
CA PRO A 24 -4.08 -7.19 6.33
C PRO A 24 -5.49 -7.66 6.71
N VAL A 25 -6.37 -6.75 7.12
CA VAL A 25 -7.77 -7.04 7.46
C VAL A 25 -8.56 -7.39 6.20
N ALA A 26 -8.44 -6.58 5.15
CA ALA A 26 -9.08 -6.82 3.86
C ALA A 26 -8.68 -8.20 3.26
N CYS A 27 -7.41 -8.59 3.38
CA CYS A 27 -6.96 -9.93 2.97
C CYS A 27 -7.63 -11.06 3.77
N LYS A 28 -7.82 -10.88 5.09
CA LYS A 28 -8.49 -11.86 5.96
C LYS A 28 -9.99 -11.96 5.62
N ASP A 29 -10.64 -10.84 5.38
CA ASP A 29 -12.05 -10.80 5.01
C ASP A 29 -12.30 -11.44 3.64
N LEU A 30 -11.43 -11.15 2.65
CA LEU A 30 -11.46 -11.82 1.35
C LEU A 30 -11.20 -13.33 1.48
N SER A 31 -10.27 -13.74 2.35
CA SER A 31 -10.00 -15.15 2.66
C SER A 31 -11.25 -15.85 3.20
N PHE A 32 -11.97 -15.19 4.11
CA PHE A 32 -13.22 -15.71 4.66
C PHE A 32 -14.31 -15.85 3.58
N ILE A 33 -14.49 -14.83 2.73
CA ILE A 33 -15.44 -14.88 1.61
C ILE A 33 -15.11 -16.02 0.64
N LEU A 34 -13.82 -16.22 0.33
CA LEU A 34 -13.38 -17.31 -0.52
C LEU A 34 -13.75 -18.68 0.05
N ARG A 35 -13.50 -18.90 1.35
CA ARG A 35 -13.75 -20.19 1.99
C ARG A 35 -15.24 -20.50 2.16
N GLU A 36 -16.02 -19.52 2.62
CA GLU A 36 -17.37 -19.77 3.11
C GLU A 36 -18.46 -19.54 2.06
N ALA A 37 -18.21 -18.63 1.12
CA ALA A 37 -19.25 -18.14 0.21
C ALA A 37 -18.98 -18.44 -1.27
N TYR A 38 -17.72 -18.50 -1.72
CA TYR A 38 -17.37 -18.45 -3.15
C TYR A 38 -18.17 -19.40 -4.06
N GLN A 39 -18.31 -20.67 -3.70
CA GLN A 39 -19.04 -21.65 -4.51
C GLN A 39 -20.54 -21.36 -4.64
N LYS A 40 -21.11 -20.65 -3.65
CA LYS A 40 -22.52 -20.25 -3.60
C LYS A 40 -22.79 -18.92 -4.31
N LEU A 41 -21.73 -18.18 -4.68
CA LEU A 41 -21.87 -16.89 -5.33
C LEU A 41 -22.24 -17.04 -6.81
N PRO A 42 -23.05 -16.12 -7.37
CA PRO A 42 -23.24 -15.99 -8.81
C PRO A 42 -21.91 -15.84 -9.58
N LYS A 43 -21.85 -16.33 -10.83
CA LYS A 43 -20.59 -16.35 -11.63
C LYS A 43 -19.96 -14.97 -11.83
N ASN A 44 -20.77 -13.93 -12.00
CA ASN A 44 -20.30 -12.55 -12.07
C ASN A 44 -19.58 -12.15 -10.77
N LEU A 45 -20.15 -12.46 -9.62
CA LEU A 45 -19.58 -12.12 -8.32
C LEU A 45 -18.35 -12.98 -7.99
N GLN A 46 -18.33 -14.26 -8.37
CA GLN A 46 -17.11 -15.08 -8.31
C GLN A 46 -15.96 -14.47 -9.12
N SER A 47 -16.27 -13.85 -10.26
CA SER A 47 -15.27 -13.14 -11.07
C SER A 47 -14.71 -11.91 -10.33
N VAL A 48 -15.58 -11.12 -9.69
CA VAL A 48 -15.15 -9.93 -8.92
C VAL A 48 -14.30 -10.34 -7.72
N VAL A 49 -14.76 -11.30 -6.91
CA VAL A 49 -13.98 -11.80 -5.75
C VAL A 49 -12.61 -12.32 -6.19
N TYR A 50 -12.55 -13.00 -7.32
CA TYR A 50 -11.29 -13.47 -7.89
C TYR A 50 -10.37 -12.31 -8.30
N GLN A 51 -10.91 -11.26 -8.94
CA GLN A 51 -10.14 -10.07 -9.30
C GLN A 51 -9.62 -9.32 -8.07
N ASP A 52 -10.43 -9.17 -7.03
CA ASP A 52 -10.01 -8.55 -5.77
C ASP A 52 -8.92 -9.38 -5.07
N THR A 53 -9.01 -10.71 -5.16
CA THR A 53 -7.95 -11.61 -4.68
C THR A 53 -6.63 -11.40 -5.41
N LEU A 54 -6.65 -11.32 -6.75
CA LEU A 54 -5.44 -11.06 -7.53
C LEU A 54 -4.89 -9.66 -7.27
N THR A 55 -5.77 -8.66 -7.14
CA THR A 55 -5.39 -7.29 -6.82
C THR A 55 -4.69 -7.22 -5.47
N ALA A 56 -5.24 -7.87 -4.44
CA ALA A 56 -4.59 -7.96 -3.14
C ALA A 56 -3.18 -8.56 -3.24
N ILE A 57 -3.04 -9.69 -3.93
CA ILE A 57 -1.74 -10.35 -4.12
C ILE A 57 -0.73 -9.42 -4.81
N ARG A 58 -1.15 -8.72 -5.87
CA ARG A 58 -0.30 -7.81 -6.65
C ARG A 58 0.11 -6.55 -5.89
N LEU A 59 -0.73 -6.09 -4.95
CA LEU A 59 -0.44 -4.93 -4.10
C LEU A 59 0.55 -5.26 -2.97
N LEU A 60 0.77 -6.54 -2.65
CA LEU A 60 1.69 -6.95 -1.58
C LEU A 60 3.06 -6.21 -1.60
N PRO A 61 3.77 -6.04 -2.73
CA PRO A 61 5.06 -5.35 -2.75
C PRO A 61 4.99 -3.87 -2.37
N GLU A 62 3.81 -3.27 -2.40
CA GLU A 62 3.56 -1.87 -2.00
C GLU A 62 3.28 -1.76 -0.49
N ILE A 63 2.84 -2.84 0.14
CA ILE A 63 2.48 -2.90 1.55
C ILE A 63 3.63 -3.47 2.36
N GLN A 64 4.54 -2.61 2.79
CA GLN A 64 5.74 -2.98 3.57
C GLN A 64 5.44 -3.16 5.07
N THR A 65 4.52 -4.07 5.43
CA THR A 65 4.25 -4.40 6.84
C THR A 65 4.50 -5.89 7.10
N CYS A 66 4.98 -6.21 8.31
CA CYS A 66 5.25 -7.59 8.70
C CYS A 66 4.00 -8.49 8.64
N SER A 67 2.82 -7.92 8.88
CA SER A 67 1.53 -8.62 8.85
C SER A 67 0.96 -8.81 7.44
N ALA A 68 1.38 -8.00 6.45
CA ALA A 68 0.88 -8.08 5.08
C ALA A 68 1.23 -9.40 4.39
N VAL A 69 2.46 -9.89 4.55
CA VAL A 69 2.90 -11.17 3.94
C VAL A 69 2.09 -12.33 4.50
N SER A 70 1.87 -12.38 5.81
CA SER A 70 1.09 -13.42 6.48
C SER A 70 -0.38 -13.39 6.05
N ALA A 71 -0.98 -12.20 5.96
CA ALA A 71 -2.36 -12.04 5.51
C ALA A 71 -2.55 -12.41 4.03
N ALA A 72 -1.62 -12.00 3.16
CA ALA A 72 -1.65 -12.35 1.74
C ALA A 72 -1.44 -13.86 1.53
N HIS A 73 -0.59 -14.50 2.34
CA HIS A 73 -0.40 -15.95 2.30
C HIS A 73 -1.67 -16.70 2.74
N LEU A 74 -2.35 -16.25 3.81
CA LEU A 74 -3.65 -16.80 4.22
C LEU A 74 -4.70 -16.68 3.10
N LEU A 75 -4.75 -15.52 2.43
CA LEU A 75 -5.61 -15.29 1.29
C LEU A 75 -5.30 -16.27 0.15
N LEU A 76 -4.02 -16.46 -0.18
CA LEU A 76 -3.60 -17.46 -1.18
C LEU A 76 -4.06 -18.87 -0.79
N ARG A 77 -3.85 -19.30 0.45
CA ARG A 77 -4.27 -20.65 0.90
C ARG A 77 -5.77 -20.87 0.76
N SER A 78 -6.56 -19.83 1.02
CA SER A 78 -8.01 -19.84 0.85
C SER A 78 -8.40 -19.94 -0.62
N ALA A 79 -7.71 -19.19 -1.48
CA ALA A 79 -7.85 -19.27 -2.92
C ALA A 79 -7.47 -20.66 -3.47
N GLU A 80 -6.39 -21.27 -3.00
CA GLU A 80 -5.94 -22.60 -3.43
C GLU A 80 -6.93 -23.73 -3.11
N ALA A 81 -7.72 -23.56 -2.04
CA ALA A 81 -8.69 -24.54 -1.57
C ALA A 81 -10.00 -24.51 -2.37
N VAL A 82 -10.38 -23.34 -2.91
CA VAL A 82 -11.72 -23.13 -3.47
C VAL A 82 -11.72 -22.77 -4.96
N LEU A 83 -10.64 -22.18 -5.48
CA LEU A 83 -10.60 -21.73 -6.87
C LEU A 83 -10.39 -22.89 -7.87
N PRO A 84 -11.00 -22.79 -9.08
CA PRO A 84 -10.71 -23.69 -10.19
C PRO A 84 -9.23 -23.69 -10.61
N LYS A 85 -8.77 -24.79 -11.20
CA LYS A 85 -7.36 -25.06 -11.56
C LYS A 85 -6.64 -23.88 -12.21
N GLN A 86 -7.23 -23.28 -13.25
CA GLN A 86 -6.62 -22.15 -13.97
C GLN A 86 -6.44 -20.91 -13.08
N ARG A 87 -7.47 -20.56 -12.31
CA ARG A 87 -7.47 -19.39 -11.42
C ARG A 87 -6.48 -19.56 -10.26
N LYS A 88 -6.41 -20.78 -9.72
CA LYS A 88 -5.44 -21.17 -8.69
C LYS A 88 -4.00 -21.02 -9.16
N ILE A 89 -3.68 -21.56 -10.35
CA ILE A 89 -2.31 -21.47 -10.90
C ILE A 89 -1.89 -20.00 -11.02
N LEU A 90 -2.76 -19.16 -11.58
CA LEU A 90 -2.46 -17.73 -11.73
C LEU A 90 -2.25 -17.03 -10.39
N ALA A 91 -3.08 -17.31 -9.37
CA ALA A 91 -2.90 -16.74 -8.04
C ALA A 91 -1.57 -17.14 -7.39
N VAL A 92 -1.15 -18.42 -7.55
CA VAL A 92 0.12 -18.92 -7.03
C VAL A 92 1.31 -18.28 -7.74
N THR A 93 1.26 -18.13 -9.07
CA THR A 93 2.36 -17.50 -9.83
C THR A 93 2.51 -16.03 -9.45
N GLU A 94 1.39 -15.31 -9.36
CA GLU A 94 1.36 -13.89 -8.96
C GLU A 94 1.87 -13.70 -7.53
N PHE A 95 1.50 -14.60 -6.60
CA PHE A 95 1.97 -14.52 -5.23
C PHE A 95 3.48 -14.75 -5.12
N LYS A 96 4.02 -15.72 -5.86
CA LYS A 96 5.48 -15.95 -5.90
C LYS A 96 6.21 -14.70 -6.40
N HIS A 97 5.72 -14.11 -7.50
CA HIS A 97 6.31 -12.89 -8.07
C HIS A 97 6.24 -11.72 -7.06
N SER A 98 5.06 -11.48 -6.50
CA SER A 98 4.82 -10.39 -5.55
C SER A 98 5.62 -10.56 -4.25
N LYS A 99 5.76 -11.79 -3.74
CA LYS A 99 6.59 -12.07 -2.56
C LYS A 99 8.07 -11.79 -2.82
N VAL A 100 8.58 -12.11 -4.02
CA VAL A 100 9.95 -11.77 -4.40
C VAL A 100 10.13 -10.26 -4.51
N ALA A 101 9.20 -9.55 -5.14
CA ALA A 101 9.23 -8.09 -5.24
C ALA A 101 9.16 -7.42 -3.86
N HIS A 102 8.29 -7.91 -2.95
CA HIS A 102 8.21 -7.44 -1.57
C HIS A 102 9.56 -7.62 -0.84
N LYS A 103 10.19 -8.79 -0.93
CA LYS A 103 11.50 -9.04 -0.29
C LYS A 103 12.62 -8.17 -0.87
N ARG A 104 12.60 -7.92 -2.19
CA ARG A 104 13.58 -7.01 -2.83
C ARG A 104 13.40 -5.59 -2.30
N ARG A 105 12.16 -5.16 -2.11
CA ARG A 105 11.85 -3.85 -1.56
C ARG A 105 12.21 -3.72 -0.09
N SER A 106 11.93 -4.75 0.72
CA SER A 106 12.31 -4.75 2.14
C SER A 106 13.83 -4.68 2.33
N LYS A 107 14.60 -5.39 1.49
CA LYS A 107 16.08 -5.32 1.52
C LYS A 107 16.66 -3.95 1.17
N ALA A 108 15.97 -3.15 0.36
CA ALA A 108 16.36 -1.76 0.12
C ALA A 108 16.11 -0.86 1.35
N HIS A 109 15.36 -1.35 2.35
CA HIS A 109 14.97 -0.64 3.56
C HIS A 109 15.48 -1.30 4.87
N GLN A 110 16.17 -2.44 4.79
CA GLN A 110 16.67 -3.23 5.92
C GLN A 110 18.20 -3.22 5.96
N GLU A 111 18.78 -2.13 6.45
CA GLU A 111 19.87 -2.28 7.40
C GLU A 111 19.22 -2.37 8.80
N GLU A 112 19.46 -3.49 9.48
CA GLU A 112 19.23 -3.76 10.91
C GLU A 112 17.84 -4.29 11.37
N GLU A 113 17.84 -5.52 11.92
CA GLU A 113 16.68 -6.23 12.47
C GLU A 113 16.76 -6.42 14.00
N THR A 114 15.66 -6.07 14.70
CA THR A 114 15.12 -6.61 16.00
C THR A 114 15.87 -6.37 17.32
N PRO A 115 15.23 -6.43 18.54
CA PRO A 115 13.93 -7.06 18.91
C PRO A 115 13.02 -6.29 19.93
N ALA A 116 11.76 -6.72 20.11
CA ALA A 116 11.11 -6.98 21.43
C ALA A 116 9.59 -7.23 21.34
N ALA A 117 9.12 -8.23 22.09
CA ALA A 117 7.76 -8.79 22.09
C ALA A 117 6.71 -7.97 22.89
N THR A 118 6.86 -6.64 22.97
CA THR A 118 5.94 -5.75 23.71
C THR A 118 5.37 -4.61 22.90
N GLU A 119 5.76 -4.48 21.63
CA GLU A 119 5.32 -3.37 20.78
C GLU A 119 4.14 -3.77 19.89
N LEU A 120 3.23 -2.81 19.68
CA LEU A 120 2.09 -2.99 18.77
C LEU A 120 2.59 -3.33 17.36
N PRO A 121 1.86 -4.17 16.60
CA PRO A 121 2.20 -4.43 15.20
C PRO A 121 2.33 -3.14 14.39
N GLN A 122 3.29 -3.11 13.47
CA GLN A 122 3.59 -1.94 12.65
C GLN A 122 2.35 -1.37 11.94
N ASP A 123 1.45 -2.23 11.44
CA ASP A 123 0.19 -1.82 10.81
C ASP A 123 -0.76 -1.10 11.78
N VAL A 124 -0.77 -1.50 13.05
CA VAL A 124 -1.57 -0.84 14.09
C VAL A 124 -0.96 0.53 14.42
N LEU A 125 0.36 0.63 14.52
CA LEU A 125 1.04 1.93 14.70
C LEU A 125 0.73 2.87 13.53
N LEU A 126 0.83 2.39 12.29
CA LEU A 126 0.50 3.18 11.10
C LEU A 126 -0.97 3.61 11.07
N HIS A 127 -1.89 2.75 11.54
CA HIS A 127 -3.29 3.12 11.67
C HIS A 127 -3.48 4.26 12.68
N ILE A 128 -2.91 4.12 13.89
CA ILE A 128 -2.98 5.16 14.94
C ILE A 128 -2.37 6.46 14.41
N PHE A 129 -1.21 6.38 13.77
CA PHE A 129 -0.47 7.54 13.28
C PHE A 129 -1.19 8.24 12.12
N SER A 130 -2.06 7.54 11.39
CA SER A 130 -2.88 8.16 10.35
C SER A 130 -3.89 9.19 10.87
N PHE A 131 -4.16 9.20 12.19
CA PHE A 131 -5.01 10.19 12.85
C PHE A 131 -4.25 11.36 13.48
N LEU A 132 -2.91 11.30 13.50
CA LEU A 132 -2.08 12.33 14.12
C LEU A 132 -1.92 13.54 13.19
N ASP A 133 -1.90 14.74 13.79
CA ASP A 133 -1.46 15.94 13.10
C ASP A 133 0.07 15.94 12.93
N ILE A 134 0.60 16.90 12.16
CA ILE A 134 2.03 16.94 11.83
C ILE A 134 2.88 17.06 13.08
N GLN A 135 2.46 17.89 14.06
CA GLN A 135 3.23 18.08 15.29
C GLN A 135 3.27 16.78 16.09
N SER A 136 2.12 16.14 16.31
CA SER A 136 2.07 14.86 17.01
C SER A 136 2.82 13.76 16.25
N LEU A 137 2.77 13.72 14.92
CA LEU A 137 3.50 12.73 14.11
C LEU A 137 5.02 12.90 14.25
N VAL A 138 5.50 14.15 14.30
CA VAL A 138 6.92 14.43 14.58
C VAL A 138 7.27 14.06 16.02
N SER A 139 6.41 14.35 17.00
CA SER A 139 6.65 13.97 18.40
C SER A 139 6.75 12.45 18.59
N VAL A 140 5.84 11.66 18.00
CA VAL A 140 5.88 10.20 18.11
C VAL A 140 7.12 9.60 17.45
N SER A 141 7.71 10.28 16.44
CA SER A 141 8.95 9.82 15.80
C SER A 141 10.17 9.86 16.73
N LEU A 142 10.09 10.56 17.86
CA LEU A 142 11.18 10.69 18.83
C LEU A 142 11.06 9.70 20.01
N VAL A 143 9.99 8.91 20.08
CA VAL A 143 9.68 8.06 21.24
C VAL A 143 10.55 6.80 21.30
N SER A 144 10.56 6.02 20.21
CA SER A 144 11.33 4.78 20.10
C SER A 144 11.72 4.52 18.65
N TRP A 145 12.63 3.58 18.42
CA TRP A 145 13.03 3.21 17.05
C TRP A 145 11.87 2.69 16.19
N SER A 146 10.98 1.88 16.75
CA SER A 146 9.81 1.36 16.03
C SER A 146 8.79 2.44 15.70
N TRP A 147 8.54 3.36 16.63
CA TRP A 147 7.66 4.51 16.41
C TRP A 147 8.28 5.48 15.40
N ASN A 148 9.60 5.67 15.47
CA ASN A 148 10.35 6.42 14.49
C ASN A 148 10.16 5.81 13.09
N PHE A 149 10.37 4.51 12.94
CA PHE A 149 10.19 3.80 11.68
C PHE A 149 8.75 3.91 11.15
N ALA A 150 7.74 3.78 12.01
CA ALA A 150 6.33 3.98 11.64
C ALA A 150 6.02 5.42 11.20
N ALA A 151 6.49 6.41 11.94
CA ALA A 151 6.25 7.82 11.65
C ALA A 151 6.92 8.27 10.34
N HIS A 152 7.97 7.59 9.90
CA HIS A 152 8.66 7.85 8.63
C HIS A 152 8.00 7.20 7.41
N ASN A 153 6.84 6.55 7.56
CA ASN A 153 6.17 5.91 6.44
C ASN A 153 5.73 6.91 5.36
N ASN A 154 6.19 6.69 4.14
CA ASN A 154 6.00 7.61 3.03
C ASN A 154 4.52 7.87 2.66
N GLN A 155 3.62 6.90 2.86
CA GLN A 155 2.18 7.08 2.59
C GLN A 155 1.48 7.96 3.63
N LEU A 156 1.95 7.95 4.89
CA LEU A 156 1.46 8.90 5.91
C LEU A 156 1.81 10.33 5.51
N TRP A 157 3.06 10.56 5.12
CA TRP A 157 3.51 11.88 4.65
C TRP A 157 2.83 12.32 3.36
N HIS A 158 2.57 11.41 2.43
CA HIS A 158 1.79 11.70 1.23
C HIS A 158 0.36 12.17 1.58
N SER A 159 -0.30 11.45 2.49
CA SER A 159 -1.66 11.77 2.94
C SER A 159 -1.70 13.14 3.64
N LEU A 160 -0.78 13.40 4.56
CA LEU A 160 -0.65 14.69 5.24
C LEU A 160 -0.33 15.82 4.26
N TYR A 161 0.54 15.57 3.28
CA TYR A 161 0.84 16.54 2.23
C TYR A 161 -0.42 16.91 1.43
N ALA A 162 -1.21 15.91 1.02
CA ALA A 162 -2.44 16.13 0.26
C ALA A 162 -3.49 16.91 1.08
N ILE A 163 -3.59 16.65 2.39
CA ILE A 163 -4.50 17.36 3.30
C ILE A 163 -4.03 18.82 3.51
N PHE A 164 -2.75 19.02 3.82
CA PHE A 164 -2.23 20.32 4.23
C PHE A 164 -2.05 21.30 3.05
N PHE A 165 -1.68 20.81 1.88
CA PHE A 165 -1.41 21.64 0.70
C PHE A 165 -2.43 21.50 -0.43
N GLY A 166 -3.42 20.60 -0.27
CA GLY A 166 -4.43 20.30 -1.28
C GLY A 166 -3.93 19.39 -2.41
N SER A 167 -4.82 18.53 -2.93
CA SER A 167 -4.60 17.52 -3.99
C SER A 167 -4.30 18.10 -5.39
N LYS A 168 -3.74 19.31 -5.52
CA LYS A 168 -3.38 19.94 -6.80
C LYS A 168 -1.92 19.70 -7.17
N CYS A 169 -1.32 18.59 -6.75
CA CYS A 169 0.14 18.40 -6.79
C CYS A 169 0.65 17.52 -7.95
N ASP A 170 -0.01 17.52 -9.09
CA ASP A 170 0.55 16.86 -10.29
C ASP A 170 1.37 17.82 -11.18
N THR A 171 1.20 19.14 -11.06
CA THR A 171 1.82 20.09 -12.01
C THR A 171 3.08 20.80 -11.50
N MET A 172 3.28 20.98 -10.18
CA MET A 172 4.43 21.75 -9.68
C MET A 172 5.71 20.95 -9.43
N LEU A 173 5.61 19.63 -9.21
CA LEU A 173 6.80 18.80 -8.94
C LEU A 173 7.57 18.41 -10.22
N GLN A 174 6.98 18.56 -11.41
CA GLN A 174 7.67 18.35 -12.69
C GLN A 174 8.41 19.61 -13.20
N ASN A 175 7.95 20.81 -12.85
CA ASN A 175 8.51 22.07 -13.39
C ASN A 175 9.83 22.52 -12.74
N GLY A 176 10.34 21.80 -11.73
CA GLY A 176 11.62 22.12 -11.08
C GLY A 176 12.87 21.70 -11.85
N ARG A 177 12.74 21.14 -13.08
CA ARG A 177 13.87 20.62 -13.87
C ARG A 177 13.81 20.97 -15.36
N GLN A 178 13.26 22.13 -15.74
CA GLN A 178 13.29 22.56 -17.14
C GLN A 178 14.19 23.77 -17.31
N GLY A 179 15.49 23.50 -17.35
CA GLY A 179 16.45 24.32 -18.08
C GLY A 179 16.42 23.91 -19.55
N GLU A 180 16.35 24.90 -20.42
CA GLU A 180 16.04 24.85 -21.85
C GLU A 180 17.04 24.03 -22.68
N ASN A 181 16.57 23.09 -23.52
CA ASN A 181 16.48 23.24 -24.98
C ASN A 181 16.29 21.89 -25.72
N LYS A 182 15.64 22.04 -26.88
CA LYS A 182 15.14 21.06 -27.86
C LYS A 182 16.15 19.98 -28.26
N GLU A 183 15.68 18.75 -28.47
CA GLU A 183 15.45 18.16 -29.81
C GLU A 183 14.89 16.72 -29.69
N PHE A 184 13.90 16.41 -30.51
CA PHE A 184 13.33 15.07 -30.67
C PHE A 184 14.38 14.13 -31.28
N THR A 185 14.51 12.91 -30.77
CA THR A 185 14.41 11.63 -31.53
C THR A 185 15.00 10.48 -30.70
N LEU A 186 14.17 9.45 -30.49
CA LEU A 186 14.48 8.04 -30.22
C LEU A 186 15.63 7.72 -29.25
N LEU A 187 15.29 7.20 -28.07
CA LEU A 187 15.78 5.89 -27.61
C LEU A 187 14.87 5.40 -26.47
N GLN A 188 14.02 4.45 -26.83
CA GLN A 188 13.47 3.44 -25.95
C GLN A 188 14.65 2.65 -25.38
N GLU A 189 15.07 2.92 -24.15
CA GLU A 189 15.68 1.95 -23.22
C GLU A 189 16.05 2.66 -21.90
N HIS A 190 15.71 2.00 -20.79
CA HIS A 190 16.14 2.31 -19.41
C HIS A 190 15.67 3.62 -18.76
N ALA A 191 14.44 3.60 -18.23
CA ALA A 191 14.07 4.41 -17.06
C ALA A 191 13.48 3.53 -15.94
N ASP A 192 14.15 2.41 -15.65
CA ASP A 192 13.96 1.61 -14.44
C ASP A 192 14.59 2.32 -13.23
N ALA A 193 14.05 3.48 -12.88
CA ALA A 193 14.23 4.14 -11.60
C ALA A 193 13.18 5.25 -11.48
N ARG A 194 11.89 4.89 -11.35
CA ARG A 194 10.93 5.85 -10.79
C ARG A 194 11.42 6.20 -9.40
N THR A 195 12.04 7.37 -9.26
CA THR A 195 12.34 8.02 -8.01
C THR A 195 11.05 8.08 -7.19
N SER A 196 10.91 7.13 -6.27
CA SER A 196 9.83 7.15 -5.28
C SER A 196 9.96 8.49 -4.55
N ILE A 197 9.01 9.40 -4.76
CA ILE A 197 9.01 10.72 -4.14
C ILE A 197 9.05 10.51 -2.62
N ASP A 198 10.05 11.08 -1.96
CA ASP A 198 10.08 11.19 -0.49
C ASP A 198 9.14 12.33 -0.09
N TRP A 199 7.94 11.95 0.34
CA TRP A 199 6.88 12.88 0.70
C TRP A 199 7.17 13.64 1.98
N ARG A 200 8.02 13.11 2.87
CA ARG A 200 8.46 13.82 4.06
C ARG A 200 9.34 15.00 3.67
N GLU A 201 10.32 14.76 2.81
CA GLU A 201 11.20 15.82 2.31
C GLU A 201 10.45 16.82 1.42
N ALA A 202 9.52 16.35 0.59
CA ALA A 202 8.64 17.23 -0.18
C ALA A 202 7.76 18.12 0.74
N PHE A 203 7.24 17.56 1.82
CA PHE A 203 6.49 18.29 2.83
C PHE A 203 7.35 19.38 3.49
N LYS A 204 8.54 19.01 4.00
CA LYS A 204 9.47 19.94 4.66
C LYS A 204 9.80 21.15 3.77
N ARG A 205 10.18 20.90 2.52
CA ARG A 205 10.53 21.99 1.57
C ARG A 205 9.38 22.97 1.38
N LYS A 206 8.17 22.46 1.18
CA LYS A 206 6.99 23.31 0.95
C LYS A 206 6.54 24.03 2.22
N TYR A 207 6.64 23.36 3.37
CA TYR A 207 6.31 23.95 4.66
C TYR A 207 7.25 25.11 5.01
N MET A 208 8.56 24.97 4.76
CA MET A 208 9.53 26.06 4.98
C MET A 208 9.20 27.31 4.14
N VAL A 209 8.91 27.13 2.85
CA VAL A 209 8.51 28.25 1.97
C VAL A 209 7.24 28.95 2.46
N HIS A 210 6.29 28.16 2.98
CA HIS A 210 5.04 28.70 3.53
C HIS A 210 5.27 29.49 4.84
N VAL A 211 6.18 29.05 5.70
CA VAL A 211 6.48 29.74 6.97
C VAL A 211 7.29 31.02 6.74
N THR A 212 8.21 31.05 5.77
CA THR A 212 9.04 32.22 5.48
C THR A 212 8.34 33.29 4.62
N SER A 213 7.15 33.01 4.09
CA SER A 213 6.35 33.97 3.29
C SER A 213 5.29 34.72 4.13
N LYS A 214 5.28 34.56 5.45
CA LYS A 214 4.49 35.33 6.41
C LYS A 214 5.39 36.27 7.18
#